data_AF-A0A6P8GLE5-F1
#
_entry.id   AF-A0A6P8GLE5-F1
#
_cell.length_a   1.000
_cell.length_b   1.000
_cell.length_c   1.000
_cell.angle_alpha   90.00
_cell.angle_beta   90.00
_cell.angle_gamma   90.00
#
_symmetry.space_group_name_H-M   'P 1'
#
loop_
_entity.id
_entity.type
_entity.pdbx_description
1 polymer ?
#
loop_
_entity_poly.entity_id
_entity_poly.type
_entity_poly.pdbx_seq_one_letter_code
_entity_poly.pdbx_strand_id
1 'polypeptide(L)'
;MQTFLRGRRVGFWLSEKKMKKLNFLAFADMCRRKGIELIQLDLCQPLETQGPLDVIIHKLTDLILEAEQNQGQALLLLQRVQDYIDAHPETIVLDPLPAIRTLLDRCKSYQLVHHIEEHMKGRHTHTH
;
A
#
# COMPACT_ATOMS: atom_id res chain seq x y z
N MET A 1 -11.88 15.41 13.19
CA MET A 1 -11.35 14.11 12.71
C MET A 1 -10.12 13.59 13.45
N GLN A 2 -9.32 14.41 14.16
CA GLN A 2 -8.05 13.95 14.79
C GLN A 2 -8.19 13.15 16.10
N THR A 3 -9.36 13.17 16.74
CA THR A 3 -9.61 12.46 18.02
C THR A 3 -9.76 10.94 17.87
N PHE A 4 -10.02 10.43 16.66
CA PHE A 4 -10.24 9.00 16.37
C PHE A 4 -8.96 8.20 16.07
N LEU A 5 -7.79 8.86 16.06
CA LEU A 5 -6.52 8.23 15.68
C LEU A 5 -5.81 7.54 16.85
N ARG A 6 -6.24 7.81 18.09
CA ARG A 6 -5.58 7.28 19.27
C ARG A 6 -5.85 5.77 19.38
N GLY A 7 -4.79 4.97 19.45
CA GLY A 7 -4.85 3.51 19.52
C GLY A 7 -4.85 2.80 18.16
N ARG A 8 -4.77 3.53 17.04
CA ARG A 8 -4.64 2.92 15.71
C ARG A 8 -3.25 2.33 15.52
N ARG A 9 -3.17 1.14 14.90
CA ARG A 9 -1.93 0.42 14.60
C ARG A 9 -1.71 0.41 13.09
N VAL A 10 -0.57 0.95 12.67
CA VAL A 10 -0.19 1.08 11.26
C VAL A 10 1.04 0.21 11.01
N GLY A 11 0.84 -0.86 10.25
CA GLY A 11 1.93 -1.66 9.71
C GLY A 11 2.59 -0.93 8.54
N PHE A 12 3.91 -0.95 8.43
CA PHE A 12 4.59 -0.42 7.25
C PHE A 12 5.65 -1.37 6.70
N TRP A 13 5.75 -1.41 5.36
CA TRP A 13 6.80 -2.13 4.64
C TRP A 13 7.43 -1.23 3.59
N LEU A 14 8.62 -0.73 3.88
CA LEU A 14 9.39 0.16 3.02
C LEU A 14 10.86 -0.26 3.07
N SER A 15 11.56 -0.19 1.94
CA SER A 15 13.02 -0.38 1.95
C SER A 15 13.70 0.74 2.74
N GLU A 16 14.85 0.44 3.36
CA GLU A 16 15.62 1.44 4.11
C GLU A 16 15.95 2.67 3.25
N LYS A 17 16.27 2.45 1.97
CA LYS A 17 16.50 3.51 0.98
C LYS A 17 15.28 4.43 0.85
N LYS A 18 14.07 3.87 0.81
CA LYS A 18 12.81 4.61 0.72
C LYS A 18 12.52 5.37 2.02
N MET A 19 12.75 4.74 3.18
CA MET A 19 12.58 5.39 4.48
C MET A 19 13.48 6.60 4.65
N LYS A 20 14.77 6.48 4.28
CA LYS A 20 15.72 7.60 4.31
C LYS A 20 15.29 8.73 3.37
N LYS A 21 14.90 8.39 2.12
CA LYS A 21 14.46 9.38 1.13
C LYS A 21 13.21 10.16 1.55
N LEU A 22 12.29 9.52 2.28
CA LEU A 22 11.04 10.13 2.73
C LEU A 22 11.13 10.82 4.09
N ASN A 23 12.28 10.78 4.77
CA ASN A 23 12.41 11.16 6.17
C ASN A 23 11.33 10.47 7.05
N PHE A 24 11.22 9.15 6.90
CA PHE A 24 10.13 8.38 7.52
C PHE A 24 10.15 8.42 9.06
N LEU A 25 11.31 8.71 9.67
CA LEU A 25 11.42 8.93 11.12
C LEU A 25 10.57 10.12 11.59
N ALA A 26 10.57 11.23 10.84
CA ALA A 26 9.75 12.40 11.18
C ALA A 26 8.24 12.08 11.09
N PHE A 27 7.86 11.26 10.10
CA PHE A 27 6.50 10.73 10.00
C PHE A 27 6.17 9.82 11.19
N ALA A 28 7.09 8.94 11.59
CA ALA A 28 6.88 8.04 12.71
C ALA A 28 6.69 8.78 14.04
N ASP A 29 7.49 9.81 14.29
CA ASP A 29 7.35 10.65 15.47
C ASP A 29 6.04 11.44 15.46
N MET A 30 5.59 11.90 14.29
CA MET A 30 4.28 12.55 14.16
C MET A 30 3.14 11.61 14.51
N CYS A 31 3.16 10.36 14.01
CA CYS A 31 2.17 9.34 14.34
C CYS A 31 2.15 9.03 15.84
N ARG A 32 3.33 8.84 16.46
CA ARG A 32 3.43 8.59 17.91
C ARG A 32 2.83 9.71 18.73
N ARG A 33 3.08 10.98 18.38
CA ARG A 33 2.48 12.16 19.04
C ARG A 33 0.94 12.20 18.92
N LYS A 34 0.37 11.57 17.90
CA LYS A 34 -1.08 11.42 17.70
C LYS A 34 -1.64 10.15 18.34
N GLY A 35 -0.82 9.36 19.02
CA GLY A 35 -1.21 8.09 19.64
C GLY A 35 -1.43 6.96 18.64
N ILE A 36 -0.80 7.04 17.46
CA ILE A 36 -0.79 5.98 16.45
C ILE A 36 0.47 5.13 16.68
N GLU A 37 0.30 3.81 16.76
CA GLU A 37 1.39 2.85 16.81
C GLU A 37 1.86 2.54 15.39
N LEU A 38 3.16 2.61 15.14
CA LEU A 38 3.76 2.23 13.87
C LEU A 38 4.62 0.99 14.06
N ILE A 39 4.40 -0.01 13.20
CA ILE A 39 5.03 -1.32 13.28
C ILE A 39 5.72 -1.59 11.94
N GLN A 40 7.03 -1.80 11.96
CA GLN A 40 7.73 -2.26 10.76
C GLN A 40 7.38 -3.73 10.55
N LEU A 41 6.77 -4.06 9.41
CA LEU A 41 6.35 -5.42 9.12
C LEU A 41 7.53 -6.27 8.65
N ASP A 42 7.63 -7.47 9.18
CA ASP A 42 8.49 -8.54 8.67
C ASP A 42 7.63 -9.55 7.89
N LEU A 43 7.73 -9.52 6.56
CA LEU A 43 6.97 -10.43 5.69
C LEU A 43 7.46 -11.89 5.77
N CYS A 44 8.66 -12.12 6.33
CA CYS A 44 9.16 -13.47 6.58
C CYS A 44 8.41 -14.17 7.71
N GLN A 45 7.74 -13.41 8.58
CA GLN A 45 6.86 -13.90 9.65
C GLN A 45 5.39 -13.78 9.27
N PRO A 46 4.48 -14.57 9.87
CA PRO A 46 3.04 -14.38 9.69
C PRO A 46 2.61 -12.95 10.06
N LEU A 47 1.75 -12.33 9.25
CA LEU A 47 1.22 -10.99 9.56
C LEU A 47 0.23 -11.01 10.74
N GLU A 48 -0.43 -12.14 10.95
CA GLU A 48 -1.34 -12.38 12.09
C GLU A 48 -0.70 -12.13 13.45
N THR A 49 0.59 -12.48 13.59
CA THR A 49 1.32 -12.31 14.86
C THR A 49 1.84 -10.89 15.05
N GLN A 50 1.76 -10.05 14.02
CA GLN A 50 2.21 -8.66 14.02
C GLN A 50 1.02 -7.68 14.14
N GLY A 51 -0.21 -8.18 13.93
CA GLY A 51 -1.46 -7.44 14.05
C GLY A 51 -2.11 -7.49 15.44
N PRO A 52 -3.39 -7.08 15.56
CA PRO A 52 -4.24 -6.52 14.49
C PRO A 52 -3.71 -5.18 13.96
N LEU A 53 -3.90 -4.93 12.67
CA LEU A 53 -3.49 -3.70 11.97
C LEU A 53 -4.75 -2.97 11.49
N ASP A 54 -4.78 -1.65 11.66
CA ASP A 54 -5.85 -0.83 11.06
C ASP A 54 -5.49 -0.40 9.64
N VAL A 55 -4.20 -0.19 9.39
CA VAL A 55 -3.67 0.31 8.12
C VAL A 55 -2.35 -0.38 7.80
N ILE A 56 -2.12 -0.70 6.53
CA ILE A 56 -0.83 -1.11 5.99
C ILE A 56 -0.34 -0.05 5.01
N ILE A 57 0.83 0.52 5.23
CA ILE A 57 1.52 1.42 4.30
C ILE A 57 2.67 0.65 3.66
N HIS A 58 2.70 0.50 2.35
CA HIS A 58 3.74 -0.30 1.73
C HIS A 58 4.28 0.24 0.40
N LYS A 59 5.45 -0.26 0.01
CA LYS A 59 6.00 -0.11 -1.35
C LYS A 59 6.47 -1.46 -1.89
N LEU A 60 5.53 -2.36 -2.16
CA LEU A 60 5.79 -3.75 -2.62
C LEU A 60 6.11 -3.87 -4.11
N THR A 61 6.36 -2.76 -4.81
CA THR A 61 6.58 -2.74 -6.27
C THR A 61 7.67 -3.71 -6.71
N ASP A 62 8.83 -3.69 -6.05
CA ASP A 62 9.96 -4.54 -6.45
C ASP A 62 9.65 -6.02 -6.15
N LEU A 63 9.01 -6.31 -5.01
CA LEU A 63 8.58 -7.67 -4.64
C LEU A 63 7.56 -8.24 -5.63
N ILE A 64 6.61 -7.43 -6.11
CA ILE A 64 5.63 -7.86 -7.12
C ILE A 64 6.33 -8.19 -8.44
N LEU A 65 7.30 -7.37 -8.86
CA LEU A 65 8.07 -7.62 -10.08
C LEU A 65 8.93 -8.90 -9.96
N GLU A 66 9.56 -9.13 -8.81
CA GLU A 66 10.32 -10.36 -8.53
C GLU A 66 9.40 -11.60 -8.55
N ALA A 67 8.21 -11.49 -7.97
CA ALA A 67 7.22 -12.57 -7.98
C ALA A 67 6.73 -12.89 -9.40
N GLU A 68 6.52 -11.88 -10.25
CA GLU A 68 6.13 -12.06 -11.66
C GLU A 68 7.23 -12.73 -12.50
N GLN A 69 8.49 -12.68 -12.05
CA GLN A 69 9.62 -13.41 -12.65
C GLN A 69 9.77 -14.85 -12.11
N ASN A 70 8.76 -15.38 -11.39
CA ASN A 70 8.76 -16.70 -10.75
C ASN A 70 9.91 -16.93 -9.75
N GLN A 71 10.35 -15.88 -9.05
CA GLN A 71 11.27 -16.05 -7.94
C GLN A 71 10.51 -16.58 -6.72
N GLY A 72 10.72 -17.87 -6.39
CA GLY A 72 9.86 -18.62 -5.45
C GLY A 72 9.65 -17.96 -4.08
N GLN A 73 10.69 -17.32 -3.52
CA GLN A 73 10.55 -16.62 -2.23
C GLN A 73 9.66 -15.38 -2.34
N ALA A 74 9.78 -14.59 -3.41
CA ALA A 74 8.97 -13.40 -3.62
C ALA A 74 7.49 -13.75 -3.82
N LEU A 75 7.19 -14.84 -4.53
CA LEU A 75 5.84 -15.38 -4.67
C LEU A 75 5.23 -15.74 -3.31
N LEU A 76 5.97 -16.44 -2.46
CA LEU A 76 5.49 -16.82 -1.13
C LEU A 76 5.22 -15.61 -0.24
N LEU A 77 6.13 -14.62 -0.23
CA LEU A 77 5.95 -13.39 0.54
C LEU A 77 4.74 -12.59 0.05
N LEU A 78 4.57 -12.46 -1.26
CA LEU A 78 3.43 -11.75 -1.85
C LEU A 78 2.10 -12.49 -1.55
N GLN A 79 2.10 -13.82 -1.61
CA GLN A 79 0.92 -14.62 -1.27
C GLN A 79 0.51 -14.41 0.18
N ARG A 80 1.45 -14.44 1.13
CA ARG A 80 1.15 -14.18 2.55
C ARG A 80 0.52 -12.80 2.78
N VAL A 81 1.01 -11.78 2.07
CA VAL A 81 0.42 -10.44 2.15
C VAL A 81 -1.01 -10.46 1.61
N GLN A 82 -1.24 -11.11 0.47
CA GLN A 82 -2.58 -11.24 -0.12
C GLN A 82 -3.54 -11.99 0.81
N ASP A 83 -3.11 -13.12 1.37
CA ASP A 83 -3.91 -13.92 2.29
C ASP A 83 -4.35 -13.12 3.52
N TYR A 84 -3.45 -12.31 4.09
CA TYR A 84 -3.78 -11.42 5.21
C TYR A 84 -4.79 -10.34 4.82
N ILE A 85 -4.61 -9.71 3.66
CA ILE A 85 -5.53 -8.66 3.16
C ILE A 85 -6.93 -9.25 2.92
N ASP A 86 -7.00 -10.45 2.36
CA ASP A 86 -8.27 -11.13 2.07
C ASP A 86 -8.97 -11.58 3.36
N ALA A 87 -8.21 -11.99 4.38
CA ALA A 87 -8.73 -12.35 5.69
C ALA A 87 -9.18 -11.14 6.54
N HIS A 88 -8.60 -9.96 6.30
CA HIS A 88 -8.83 -8.73 7.06
C HIS A 88 -9.32 -7.56 6.19
N PRO A 89 -10.55 -7.63 5.64
CA PRO A 89 -11.10 -6.55 4.81
C PRO A 89 -11.26 -5.21 5.55
N GLU A 90 -11.24 -5.21 6.88
CA GLU A 90 -11.20 -4.02 7.73
C GLU A 90 -9.86 -3.27 7.70
N THR A 91 -8.78 -3.95 7.29
CA THR A 91 -7.44 -3.36 7.19
C THR A 91 -7.34 -2.50 5.93
N ILE A 92 -7.04 -1.22 6.11
CA ILE A 92 -6.84 -0.31 4.97
C ILE A 92 -5.46 -0.51 4.37
N VAL A 93 -5.37 -0.89 3.11
CA VAL A 93 -4.09 -1.08 2.40
C VAL A 93 -3.77 0.13 1.53
N LEU A 94 -2.65 0.79 1.83
CA LEU A 94 -2.15 1.97 1.13
C LEU A 94 -0.89 1.60 0.33
N ASP A 95 -0.99 1.30 -0.96
CA ASP A 95 -2.19 1.30 -1.83
C ASP A 95 -2.61 -0.13 -2.22
N PRO A 96 -3.89 -0.40 -2.58
CA PRO A 96 -4.34 -1.75 -2.93
C PRO A 96 -3.46 -2.41 -4.01
N LEU A 97 -3.14 -3.70 -3.82
CA LEU A 97 -2.25 -4.44 -4.73
C LEU A 97 -2.69 -4.41 -6.21
N PRO A 98 -4.00 -4.49 -6.55
CA PRO A 98 -4.44 -4.35 -7.95
C PRO A 98 -4.10 -3.00 -8.59
N ALA A 99 -4.16 -1.92 -7.81
CA ALA A 99 -3.77 -0.58 -8.29
C ALA A 99 -2.27 -0.55 -8.57
N ILE A 100 -1.45 -1.11 -7.69
CA ILE A 100 0.00 -1.21 -7.91
C ILE A 100 0.32 -2.02 -9.19
N ARG A 101 -0.34 -3.17 -9.40
CA ARG A 101 -0.16 -3.98 -10.63
C ARG A 101 -0.51 -3.22 -11.90
N THR A 102 -1.55 -2.39 -11.86
CA THR A 102 -1.91 -1.52 -12.99
C THR A 102 -0.80 -0.52 -13.29
N LEU A 103 -0.21 0.08 -12.25
CA LEU A 103 0.86 1.08 -12.36
C LEU A 103 2.23 0.50 -12.74
N LEU A 104 2.42 -0.82 -12.64
CA LEU A 104 3.64 -1.50 -13.08
C LEU A 104 3.71 -1.65 -14.61
N ASP A 105 2.55 -1.73 -15.26
CA ASP A 105 2.43 -1.85 -16.70
C ASP A 105 2.18 -0.46 -17.31
N ARG A 106 3.14 0.02 -18.11
CA ARG A 106 3.03 1.34 -18.76
C ARG A 106 1.86 1.40 -19.75
N CYS A 107 1.60 0.32 -20.49
CA CYS A 107 0.48 0.28 -21.44
C CYS A 107 -0.84 0.41 -20.70
N LYS A 108 -1.05 -0.36 -19.62
CA LYS A 108 -2.26 -0.25 -18.78
C LYS A 108 -2.39 1.12 -18.11
N SER A 109 -1.27 1.65 -17.61
CA SER A 109 -1.23 2.97 -16.99
C SER A 109 -1.64 4.07 -17.98
N TYR A 110 -1.10 4.06 -19.20
CA TYR A 110 -1.46 5.04 -20.23
C TYR A 110 -2.89 4.88 -20.72
N GLN A 111 -3.37 3.63 -20.89
CA GLN A 111 -4.77 3.37 -21.21
C GLN A 111 -5.71 3.93 -20.13
N LEU A 112 -5.38 3.75 -18.85
CA LEU A 112 -6.15 4.29 -17.73
C LEU A 112 -6.16 5.83 -17.76
N VAL A 113 -5.00 6.47 -17.93
CA VAL A 113 -4.90 7.93 -18.03
C VAL A 113 -5.74 8.46 -19.20
N HIS A 114 -5.60 7.85 -20.38
CA HIS A 114 -6.37 8.24 -21.56
C HIS A 114 -7.88 8.09 -21.34
N HIS A 115 -8.31 6.98 -20.74
CA HIS A 115 -9.72 6.77 -20.40
C HIS A 115 -10.25 7.86 -19.44
N ILE A 116 -9.47 8.24 -18.44
CA ILE A 116 -9.81 9.33 -17.51
C ILE A 116 -9.92 10.66 -18.27
N GLU A 117 -8.98 10.98 -19.15
CA GLU A 117 -9.00 12.21 -19.96
C GLU A 117 -10.26 12.31 -20.84
N GLU A 118 -10.65 11.23 -21.51
CA GLU A 118 -11.86 11.19 -22.34
C GLU A 118 -13.13 11.41 -21.50
N HIS A 119 -13.21 10.81 -20.30
CA HIS A 119 -14.32 11.04 -19.37
C HIS A 119 -14.37 12.46 -18.83
N MET A 120 -13.22 13.11 -18.65
CA MET A 120 -13.16 14.50 -18.22
C MET A 120 -13.62 15.45 -19.32
N LYS A 121 -13.24 15.21 -20.59
CA LYS A 121 -13.70 16.00 -21.74
C LYS A 121 -15.22 15.89 -21.97
N GLY A 122 -15.79 14.69 -21.84
CA GLY A 122 -17.23 14.46 -22.04
C GLY A 122 -18.15 15.13 -21.01
N ARG A 123 -17.63 15.58 -19.86
CA ARG A 123 -18.40 16.35 -18.87
C ARG A 123 -18.55 17.83 -19.23
N HIS A 124 -17.74 18.34 -20.16
CA HIS A 124 -17.81 19.73 -20.60
C HIS A 124 -18.80 19.97 -21.75
N THR A 125 -19.32 18.91 -22.39
CA THR A 125 -20.20 19.02 -23.58
C THR A 125 -21.70 18.96 -23.28
N HIS A 126 -22.11 18.76 -22.03
CA HIS A 126 -23.53 18.67 -21.62
C HIS A 126 -23.95 19.77 -20.63
N THR A 127 -23.51 21.01 -20.87
CA THR A 127 -24.08 22.21 -20.26
C THR A 127 -24.62 23.13 -21.35
N HIS A 128 -25.78 22.79 -21.89
CA HIS A 128 -26.65 23.69 -22.66
C HIS A 128 -28.10 23.37 -22.34
#